data_AF-A0A2B7Y2B0-F1
#
_entry.id   AF-A0A2B7Y2B0-F1
#
_cell.length_a   1.000
_cell.length_b   1.000
_cell.length_c   1.000
_cell.angle_alpha   90.00
_cell.angle_beta   90.00
_cell.angle_gamma   90.00
#
_symmetry.space_group_name_H-M   'P 1'
#
loop_
_entity.id
_entity.type
_entity.pdbx_description
1 polymer ?
#
loop_
_entity_poly.entity_id
_entity_poly.type
_entity_poly.pdbx_seq_one_letter_code
_entity_poly.pdbx_strand_id
1 'polypeptide(L)'
;MAYSLKKITSIAAAHELGLVETAAFAASSLTNALYPIHTNRLAMEKWFIEREKLSLEDLTQVTIARVTTAITDDEAGAGATRFAGVTTATGNAGEKTVSWMRVRLPKVRLRDEKGDVRGWTAEQEADLKARKEKLITSQEGVPPGTNVKFSDAFRAGLWEGRKKWFDEERDYAIEVLLTHPDHERRGHGRTLLNWAMQRADEEGARIFLEATAAGKPLYEKLGWREVDRLVWRLADYGAEQWGEQQVITLMIREPSCAAGEEKN
;
A
#
# COMPACT_ATOMS: atom_id res chain seq x y z
N MET A 1 3.94 24.62 3.66
CA MET A 1 2.86 23.75 3.14
C MET A 1 2.21 23.00 4.29
N ALA A 2 0.90 23.15 4.47
CA ALA A 2 0.15 22.40 5.47
C ALA A 2 -0.29 21.04 4.88
N TYR A 3 -0.17 19.98 5.66
CA TYR A 3 -0.51 18.62 5.22
C TYR A 3 -1.50 17.96 6.18
N SER A 4 -2.56 17.34 5.66
CA SER A 4 -3.56 16.59 6.46
C SER A 4 -3.62 15.10 6.07
N LEU A 5 -4.27 14.28 6.91
CA LEU A 5 -4.55 12.86 6.63
C LEU A 5 -6.01 12.72 6.20
N LYS A 6 -6.26 11.96 5.14
CA LYS A 6 -7.60 11.71 4.62
C LYS A 6 -7.85 10.26 4.31
N LYS A 7 -9.06 9.79 4.60
CA LYS A 7 -9.54 8.48 4.14
C LYS A 7 -10.13 8.67 2.75
N ILE A 8 -9.58 7.95 1.79
CA ILE A 8 -10.04 7.97 0.41
C ILE A 8 -11.11 6.89 0.25
N THR A 9 -12.32 7.31 -0.11
CA THR A 9 -13.48 6.43 -0.28
C THR A 9 -14.12 6.52 -1.66
N SER A 10 -13.69 7.48 -2.49
CA SER A 10 -14.26 7.70 -3.82
C SER A 10 -13.36 7.13 -4.90
N ILE A 11 -13.94 6.32 -5.79
CA ILE A 11 -13.28 5.78 -6.99
C ILE A 11 -12.72 6.91 -7.89
N ALA A 12 -13.27 8.12 -7.82
CA ALA A 12 -12.77 9.28 -8.56
C ALA A 12 -11.31 9.63 -8.21
N ALA A 13 -10.83 9.26 -7.01
CA ALA A 13 -9.45 9.48 -6.59
C ALA A 13 -8.45 8.51 -7.24
N ALA A 14 -8.90 7.41 -7.86
CA ALA A 14 -8.02 6.41 -8.46
C ALA A 14 -7.05 7.00 -9.50
N HIS A 15 -7.51 8.00 -10.25
CA HIS A 15 -6.67 8.69 -11.23
C HIS A 15 -5.45 9.34 -10.56
N GLU A 16 -5.67 10.12 -9.50
CA GLU A 16 -4.58 10.78 -8.77
C GLU A 16 -3.66 9.76 -8.07
N LEU A 17 -4.24 8.76 -7.40
CA LEU A 17 -3.47 7.73 -6.70
C LEU A 17 -2.53 6.98 -7.66
N GLY A 18 -3.04 6.57 -8.83
CA GLY A 18 -2.27 5.87 -9.85
C GLY A 18 -1.15 6.71 -10.46
N LEU A 19 -1.35 8.02 -10.63
CA LEU A 19 -0.30 8.93 -11.08
C LEU A 19 0.81 9.08 -10.04
N VAL A 20 0.45 9.23 -8.77
CA VAL A 20 1.43 9.31 -7.67
C VAL A 20 2.21 8.00 -7.55
N GLU A 21 1.54 6.85 -7.70
CA GLU A 21 2.18 5.54 -7.71
C GLU A 21 3.15 5.36 -8.87
N THR A 22 2.74 5.74 -10.08
CA THR A 22 3.62 5.71 -11.26
C THR A 22 4.86 6.55 -11.01
N ALA A 23 4.70 7.77 -10.49
CA ALA A 23 5.82 8.66 -10.21
C ALA A 23 6.76 8.08 -9.13
N ALA A 24 6.22 7.54 -8.04
CA ALA A 24 6.99 6.93 -6.96
C ALA A 24 7.76 5.69 -7.43
N PHE A 25 7.15 4.87 -8.29
CA PHE A 25 7.76 3.61 -8.73
C PHE A 25 8.65 3.75 -9.97
N ALA A 26 8.64 4.88 -10.67
CA ALA A 26 9.54 5.11 -11.79
C ALA A 26 11.03 4.96 -11.41
N ALA A 27 11.40 5.34 -10.18
CA ALA A 27 12.78 5.21 -9.67
C ALA A 27 13.08 3.86 -8.99
N SER A 28 12.10 2.96 -8.86
CA SER A 28 12.23 1.69 -8.14
C SER A 28 12.90 0.63 -9.01
N SER A 29 14.06 0.09 -8.60
CA SER A 29 14.71 -1.01 -9.32
C SER A 29 13.82 -2.26 -9.39
N LEU A 30 13.09 -2.58 -8.31
CA LEU A 30 12.11 -3.67 -8.26
C LEU A 30 11.03 -3.50 -9.34
N THR A 31 10.40 -2.33 -9.38
CA THR A 31 9.31 -2.08 -10.34
C THR A 31 9.85 -2.11 -11.76
N ASN A 32 11.04 -1.58 -11.99
CA ASN A 32 11.69 -1.58 -13.30
C ASN A 32 12.14 -2.96 -13.78
N ALA A 33 12.49 -3.86 -12.87
CA ALA A 33 12.77 -5.25 -13.19
C ALA A 33 11.49 -6.03 -13.57
N LEU A 34 10.34 -5.64 -13.02
CA LEU A 34 9.05 -6.29 -13.24
C LEU A 34 8.28 -5.72 -14.43
N TYR A 35 8.26 -4.40 -14.57
CA TYR A 35 7.29 -3.67 -15.39
C TYR A 35 7.97 -2.63 -16.31
N PRO A 36 7.36 -2.34 -17.47
CA PRO A 36 7.94 -1.48 -18.51
C PRO A 36 7.70 0.02 -18.24
N ILE A 37 7.93 0.51 -17.02
CA ILE A 37 7.52 1.88 -16.65
C ILE A 37 8.29 2.98 -17.39
N HIS A 38 9.56 2.77 -17.73
CA HIS A 38 10.34 3.71 -18.53
C HIS A 38 10.05 3.63 -20.03
N THR A 39 9.70 2.45 -20.53
CA THR A 39 9.47 2.21 -21.95
C THR A 39 8.01 2.43 -22.35
N ASN A 40 7.08 2.36 -21.40
CA ASN A 40 5.65 2.51 -21.64
C ASN A 40 4.91 3.11 -20.43
N ARG A 41 5.29 4.34 -20.07
CA ARG A 41 4.71 5.07 -18.93
C ARG A 41 3.19 5.19 -19.01
N LEU A 42 2.64 5.51 -20.19
CA LEU A 42 1.18 5.68 -20.35
C LEU A 42 0.42 4.38 -20.10
N ALA A 43 0.97 3.22 -20.49
CA ALA A 43 0.33 1.94 -20.16
C ALA A 43 0.40 1.64 -18.65
N MET A 44 1.52 1.98 -17.99
CA MET A 44 1.64 1.84 -16.53
C MET A 44 0.66 2.73 -15.78
N GLU A 45 0.53 4.01 -16.17
CA GLU A 45 -0.41 4.94 -15.54
C GLU A 45 -1.84 4.40 -15.66
N LYS A 46 -2.26 3.99 -16.86
CA LYS A 46 -3.57 3.36 -17.07
C LYS A 46 -3.75 2.13 -16.18
N TRP A 47 -2.75 1.24 -16.14
CA TRP A 47 -2.82 0.01 -15.37
C TRP A 47 -2.91 0.24 -13.86
N PHE A 48 -2.09 1.15 -13.30
CA PHE A 48 -2.20 1.52 -11.88
C PHE A 48 -3.55 2.15 -11.58
N ILE A 49 -4.04 3.05 -12.44
CA ILE A 49 -5.36 3.69 -12.25
C ILE A 49 -6.47 2.63 -12.19
N GLU A 50 -6.50 1.67 -13.13
CA GLU A 50 -7.48 0.58 -13.09
C GLU A 50 -7.35 -0.29 -11.84
N ARG A 51 -6.12 -0.55 -11.38
CA ARG A 51 -5.87 -1.31 -10.16
C ARG A 51 -6.37 -0.56 -8.92
N GLU A 52 -6.19 0.75 -8.88
CA GLU A 52 -6.67 1.60 -7.78
C GLU A 52 -8.19 1.71 -7.77
N LYS A 53 -8.87 1.72 -8.94
CA LYS A 53 -10.34 1.63 -8.99
C LYS A 53 -10.84 0.35 -8.31
N LEU A 54 -10.31 -0.81 -8.71
CA LEU A 54 -10.66 -2.10 -8.11
C LEU A 54 -10.31 -2.17 -6.62
N SER A 55 -9.25 -1.50 -6.21
CA SER A 55 -8.81 -1.49 -4.81
C SER A 55 -9.68 -0.58 -3.94
N LEU A 56 -10.21 0.51 -4.50
CA LEU A 56 -11.17 1.38 -3.82
C LEU A 56 -12.58 0.78 -3.74
N GLU A 57 -12.91 -0.19 -4.60
CA GLU A 57 -14.12 -1.01 -4.46
C GLU A 57 -13.99 -2.03 -3.32
N ASP A 58 -12.78 -2.47 -2.96
CA ASP A 58 -12.53 -3.53 -1.99
C ASP A 58 -12.77 -3.09 -0.54
N LEU A 59 -13.85 -3.56 0.06
CA LEU A 59 -14.21 -3.27 1.45
C LEU A 59 -13.22 -3.84 2.47
N THR A 60 -12.38 -4.79 2.07
CA THR A 60 -11.29 -5.30 2.91
C THR A 60 -10.08 -4.38 2.97
N GLN A 61 -10.11 -3.29 2.19
CA GLN A 61 -9.02 -2.34 2.10
C GLN A 61 -9.47 -0.94 2.49
N VAL A 62 -8.57 -0.20 3.13
CA VAL A 62 -8.73 1.22 3.38
C VAL A 62 -7.52 1.96 2.84
N THR A 63 -7.78 3.02 2.07
CA THR A 63 -6.74 3.91 1.55
C THR A 63 -6.71 5.18 2.38
N ILE A 64 -5.52 5.49 2.93
CA ILE A 64 -5.26 6.72 3.66
C ILE A 64 -4.22 7.52 2.89
N ALA A 65 -4.51 8.80 2.65
CA ALA A 65 -3.65 9.70 1.91
C ALA A 65 -3.16 10.87 2.77
N ARG A 66 -1.94 11.32 2.49
CA ARG A 66 -1.42 12.63 2.87
C ARG A 66 -1.72 13.59 1.73
N VAL A 67 -2.49 14.63 2.04
CA VAL A 67 -2.84 15.67 1.07
C VAL A 67 -2.27 17.02 1.52
N THR A 68 -1.96 17.87 0.55
CA THR A 68 -1.62 19.29 0.75
C THR A 68 -2.64 20.15 0.04
N THR A 69 -3.02 21.28 0.64
CA THR A 69 -3.63 22.37 -0.11
C THR A 69 -2.50 23.14 -0.78
N ALA A 70 -2.60 23.41 -2.08
CA ALA A 70 -1.70 24.35 -2.72
C ALA A 70 -2.04 25.75 -2.19
N ILE A 71 -1.19 26.30 -1.33
CA ILE A 71 -1.10 27.77 -1.20
C ILE A 71 -0.21 28.14 -2.39
N THR A 72 -0.80 28.73 -3.43
CA THR A 72 -0.04 29.44 -4.46
C THR A 72 0.89 30.43 -3.77
N ASP A 73 2.17 30.40 -4.16
CA ASP A 73 3.28 31.13 -3.53
C ASP A 73 2.88 32.49 -2.97
N ASP A 74 2.85 32.60 -1.64
CA ASP A 74 3.39 33.73 -0.89
C ASP A 74 3.62 33.31 0.56
N GLU A 75 4.69 33.86 1.12
CA GLU A 75 5.32 33.45 2.36
C GLU A 75 4.41 33.52 3.62
N ALA A 76 4.95 32.86 4.65
CA ALA A 76 4.78 33.13 6.07
C ALA A 76 3.71 32.32 6.83
N GLY A 77 4.19 31.72 7.93
CA GLY A 77 3.36 31.59 9.13
C GLY A 77 3.15 30.17 9.64
N ALA A 78 3.99 29.80 10.60
CA ALA A 78 3.63 29.13 11.85
C ALA A 78 2.70 27.90 11.85
N GLY A 79 3.29 26.77 12.26
CA GLY A 79 2.76 25.85 13.28
C GLY A 79 1.29 25.43 13.21
N ALA A 80 1.06 24.16 12.84
CA ALA A 80 -0.11 23.42 13.31
C ALA A 80 0.20 21.92 13.38
N THR A 81 0.64 21.47 14.56
CA THR A 81 0.51 20.07 14.98
C THR A 81 -0.89 19.91 15.55
N ARG A 82 -1.77 19.16 14.88
CA ARG A 82 -2.95 18.55 15.49
C ARG A 82 -3.09 17.12 14.99
N PHE A 83 -2.75 16.19 15.88
CA PHE A 83 -3.18 14.80 15.79
C PHE A 83 -4.63 14.70 16.27
N ALA A 84 -5.38 13.77 15.67
CA ALA A 84 -6.82 13.47 15.78
C ALA A 84 -7.68 14.08 14.65
N GLY A 85 -8.18 13.20 13.78
CA GLY A 85 -9.17 13.51 12.74
C GLY A 85 -8.70 13.11 11.34
N VAL A 86 -9.00 11.88 10.93
CA VAL A 86 -9.03 11.55 9.50
C VAL A 86 -10.35 12.10 8.95
N THR A 87 -10.27 13.07 8.05
CA THR A 87 -11.48 13.59 7.40
C THR A 87 -11.86 12.69 6.22
N THR A 88 -13.12 12.30 6.14
CA THR A 88 -13.72 11.72 4.93
C THR A 88 -14.05 12.85 3.97
N ALA A 89 -13.43 12.87 2.79
CA ALA A 89 -13.74 13.84 1.75
C ALA A 89 -13.77 13.17 0.38
N THR A 90 -14.84 13.40 -0.37
CA THR A 90 -14.83 13.44 -1.84
C THR A 90 -13.95 14.64 -2.23
N GLY A 91 -12.87 14.43 -2.98
CA GLY A 91 -11.79 15.40 -3.21
C GLY A 91 -12.31 16.83 -3.44
N ASN A 92 -11.91 17.77 -2.57
CA ASN A 92 -12.15 19.18 -2.80
C ASN A 92 -11.19 19.69 -3.87
N ALA A 93 -11.68 20.51 -4.79
CA ALA A 93 -10.85 21.22 -5.76
C ALA A 93 -9.75 22.02 -5.03
N GLY A 94 -8.47 21.72 -5.30
CA GLY A 94 -7.30 22.42 -4.74
C GLY A 94 -6.41 21.60 -3.80
N GLU A 95 -6.81 20.38 -3.44
CA GLU A 95 -5.97 19.46 -2.68
C GLU A 95 -5.21 18.49 -3.59
N LYS A 96 -3.94 18.22 -3.26
CA LYS A 96 -3.08 17.27 -3.96
C LYS A 96 -2.59 16.18 -3.03
N THR A 97 -2.76 14.93 -3.44
CA THR A 97 -2.19 13.74 -2.80
C THR A 97 -0.69 13.69 -3.05
N VAL A 98 0.10 13.64 -1.97
CA VAL A 98 1.57 13.60 -2.04
C VAL A 98 2.14 12.26 -1.58
N SER A 99 1.36 11.48 -0.84
CA SER A 99 1.71 10.15 -0.35
C SER A 99 0.44 9.43 0.03
N TRP A 100 0.40 8.11 -0.13
CA TRP A 100 -0.74 7.32 0.32
C TRP A 100 -0.32 5.92 0.71
N MET A 101 -1.19 5.29 1.49
CA MET A 101 -1.02 3.95 2.02
C MET A 101 -2.32 3.20 1.86
N ARG A 102 -2.22 1.91 1.50
CA ARG A 102 -3.35 0.99 1.53
C ARG A 102 -3.14 -0.06 2.60
N VAL A 103 -4.16 -0.21 3.43
CA VAL A 103 -4.16 -1.16 4.54
C VAL A 103 -5.28 -2.15 4.30
N ARG A 104 -4.94 -3.45 4.29
CA ARG A 104 -5.91 -4.52 4.40
C ARG A 104 -6.32 -4.67 5.86
N LEU A 105 -7.63 -4.76 6.09
CA LEU A 105 -8.24 -4.98 7.38
C LEU A 105 -8.41 -6.49 7.63
N PRO A 106 -8.34 -6.95 8.90
CA PRO A 106 -8.64 -8.34 9.24
C PRO A 106 -10.08 -8.72 8.85
N LYS A 107 -10.27 -9.85 8.18
CA LYS A 107 -11.60 -10.27 7.69
C LYS A 107 -12.63 -10.41 8.80
N VAL A 108 -12.25 -10.86 9.99
CA VAL A 108 -13.16 -10.98 11.15
C VAL A 108 -13.87 -9.66 11.48
N ARG A 109 -13.24 -8.52 11.17
CA ARG A 109 -13.79 -7.18 11.44
C ARG A 109 -14.80 -6.71 10.41
N LEU A 110 -14.75 -7.33 9.23
CA LEU A 110 -15.63 -7.00 8.14
C LEU A 110 -16.87 -7.88 8.17
N ARG A 111 -16.88 -8.98 8.91
CA ARG A 111 -18.04 -9.88 8.92
C ARG A 111 -19.18 -9.35 9.81
N ASP A 112 -20.40 -9.61 9.41
CA ASP A 112 -21.58 -9.45 10.27
C ASP A 112 -21.79 -10.68 11.16
N GLU A 113 -22.87 -10.70 11.96
CA GLU A 113 -23.20 -11.82 12.85
C GLU A 113 -23.39 -13.16 12.12
N LYS A 114 -23.65 -13.13 10.80
CA LYS A 114 -23.83 -14.32 9.96
C LYS A 114 -22.54 -14.77 9.30
N GLY A 115 -21.46 -13.98 9.40
CA GLY A 115 -20.17 -14.27 8.78
C GLY A 115 -19.99 -13.65 7.40
N ASP A 116 -20.95 -12.86 6.90
CA ASP A 116 -20.87 -12.21 5.59
C ASP A 116 -20.08 -10.90 5.68
N VAL A 117 -19.24 -10.60 4.68
CA VAL A 117 -18.55 -9.31 4.60
C VAL A 117 -19.61 -8.20 4.54
N ARG A 118 -19.62 -7.32 5.55
CA ARG A 118 -20.52 -6.18 5.72
C ARG A 118 -20.61 -5.40 4.43
N GLY A 119 -21.76 -5.51 3.78
CA GLY A 119 -22.10 -4.77 2.58
C GLY A 119 -21.98 -5.54 1.27
N TRP A 120 -21.36 -6.72 1.23
CA TRP A 120 -21.16 -7.52 0.00
C TRP A 120 -21.76 -8.93 0.09
N THR A 121 -22.19 -9.46 -1.05
CA THR A 121 -22.50 -10.89 -1.22
C THR A 121 -21.25 -11.67 -1.63
N ALA A 122 -21.25 -13.00 -1.39
CA ALA A 122 -20.15 -13.87 -1.82
C ALA A 122 -19.87 -13.83 -3.34
N GLU A 123 -20.89 -13.57 -4.15
CA GLU A 123 -20.76 -13.40 -5.60
C GLU A 123 -20.02 -12.11 -5.97
N GLN A 124 -20.32 -11.00 -5.29
CA GLN A 124 -19.61 -9.73 -5.48
C GLN A 124 -18.15 -9.83 -5.07
N GLU A 125 -17.86 -10.56 -3.98
CA GLU A 125 -16.47 -10.83 -3.56
C GLU A 125 -15.73 -11.66 -4.62
N ALA A 126 -16.37 -12.71 -5.16
CA ALA A 126 -15.79 -13.55 -6.20
C ALA A 126 -15.54 -12.77 -7.50
N ASP A 127 -16.48 -11.90 -7.91
CA ASP A 127 -16.34 -11.03 -9.09
C ASP A 127 -15.16 -10.07 -8.92
N LEU A 128 -15.07 -9.35 -7.78
CA LEU A 128 -13.94 -8.44 -7.55
C LEU A 128 -12.62 -9.20 -7.57
N LYS A 129 -12.56 -10.37 -6.91
CA LYS A 129 -11.37 -11.21 -6.91
C LYS A 129 -10.96 -11.63 -8.32
N ALA A 130 -11.92 -12.06 -9.15
CA ALA A 130 -11.68 -12.42 -10.54
C ALA A 130 -11.20 -11.23 -11.39
N ARG A 131 -11.80 -10.03 -11.21
CA ARG A 131 -11.38 -8.80 -11.90
C ARG A 131 -9.97 -8.37 -11.51
N LYS A 132 -9.63 -8.45 -10.21
CA LYS A 132 -8.28 -8.18 -9.70
C LYS A 132 -7.25 -9.17 -10.24
N GLU A 133 -7.58 -10.46 -10.19
CA GLU A 133 -6.74 -11.54 -10.72
C GLU A 133 -6.47 -11.33 -12.21
N LYS A 134 -7.51 -11.07 -13.01
CA LYS A 134 -7.38 -10.78 -14.44
C LYS A 134 -6.40 -9.63 -14.70
N LEU A 135 -6.43 -8.56 -13.91
CA LEU A 135 -5.57 -7.39 -14.08
C LEU A 135 -4.08 -7.68 -13.80
N ILE A 136 -3.77 -8.73 -13.03
CA ILE A 136 -2.39 -9.04 -12.62
C ILE A 136 -1.82 -10.32 -13.24
N THR A 137 -2.64 -11.22 -13.79
CA THR A 137 -2.18 -12.50 -14.37
C THR A 137 -2.54 -12.73 -15.83
N SER A 138 -3.52 -12.02 -16.41
CA SER A 138 -3.86 -12.22 -17.82
C SER A 138 -2.89 -11.50 -18.76
N GLN A 139 -2.63 -12.10 -19.92
CA GLN A 139 -1.79 -11.51 -20.98
C GLN A 139 -2.35 -10.17 -21.50
N GLU A 140 -3.66 -9.95 -21.38
CA GLU A 140 -4.35 -8.68 -21.67
C GLU A 140 -4.38 -7.71 -20.49
N GLY A 141 -4.17 -8.20 -19.27
CA GLY A 141 -4.31 -7.44 -18.02
C GLY A 141 -3.03 -6.75 -17.61
N VAL A 142 -1.86 -7.34 -17.91
CA VAL A 142 -0.56 -6.73 -17.58
C VAL A 142 -0.06 -5.80 -18.69
N PRO A 143 0.66 -4.72 -18.36
CA PRO A 143 1.18 -3.79 -19.36
C PRO A 143 2.11 -4.47 -20.39
N PRO A 144 2.01 -4.14 -21.69
CA PRO A 144 2.91 -4.67 -22.71
C PRO A 144 4.37 -4.35 -22.41
N GLY A 145 5.22 -5.39 -22.34
CA GLY A 145 6.62 -5.27 -21.94
C GLY A 145 6.90 -5.69 -20.49
N THR A 146 5.88 -6.14 -19.74
CA THR A 146 6.06 -6.75 -18.42
C THR A 146 6.98 -7.98 -18.51
N ASN A 147 7.94 -8.08 -17.59
CA ASN A 147 8.74 -9.30 -17.43
C ASN A 147 7.87 -10.37 -16.76
N VAL A 148 7.06 -11.06 -17.55
CA VAL A 148 6.06 -12.02 -17.08
C VAL A 148 6.72 -13.13 -16.25
N LYS A 149 7.88 -13.64 -16.69
CA LYS A 149 8.63 -14.67 -15.97
C LYS A 149 9.01 -14.22 -14.56
N PHE A 150 9.54 -13.00 -14.43
CA PHE A 150 9.87 -12.47 -13.11
C PHE A 150 8.62 -12.14 -12.30
N SER A 151 7.59 -11.56 -12.92
CA SER A 151 6.33 -11.21 -12.26
C SER A 151 5.62 -12.43 -11.67
N ASP A 152 5.56 -13.54 -12.41
CA ASP A 152 4.99 -14.80 -11.92
C ASP A 152 5.78 -15.36 -10.73
N ALA A 153 7.10 -15.44 -10.86
CA ALA A 153 7.96 -15.95 -9.78
C ALA A 153 7.92 -15.04 -8.54
N PHE A 154 7.85 -13.73 -8.73
CA PHE A 154 7.72 -12.76 -7.66
C PHE A 154 6.40 -12.92 -6.91
N ARG A 155 5.27 -12.97 -7.64
CA ARG A 155 3.94 -13.20 -7.07
C ARG A 155 3.84 -14.53 -6.34
N ALA A 156 4.37 -15.60 -6.93
CA ALA A 156 4.38 -16.92 -6.29
C ALA A 156 5.15 -16.91 -4.97
N GLY A 157 6.32 -16.25 -4.92
CA GLY A 157 7.09 -16.12 -3.69
C GLY A 157 6.38 -15.28 -2.62
N LEU A 158 5.75 -14.16 -3.00
CA LEU A 158 4.93 -13.36 -2.07
C LEU A 158 3.77 -14.20 -1.50
N TRP A 159 3.09 -14.97 -2.36
CA TRP A 159 1.97 -15.82 -1.98
C TRP A 159 2.38 -16.90 -0.95
N GLU A 160 3.49 -17.59 -1.18
CA GLU A 160 4.01 -18.58 -0.23
C GLU A 160 4.47 -17.92 1.08
N GLY A 161 5.08 -16.74 1.00
CA GLY A 161 5.41 -15.93 2.17
C GLY A 161 4.19 -15.56 3.01
N ARG A 162 3.11 -15.11 2.36
CA ARG A 162 1.85 -14.76 3.00
C ARG A 162 1.18 -15.96 3.65
N LYS A 163 1.10 -17.11 2.99
CA LYS A 163 0.57 -18.36 3.60
C LYS A 163 1.25 -18.71 4.92
N LYS A 164 2.55 -18.42 5.03
CA LYS A 164 3.35 -18.77 6.20
C LYS A 164 3.21 -17.76 7.34
N TRP A 165 3.10 -16.46 7.03
CA TRP A 165 3.29 -15.40 8.02
C TRP A 165 2.11 -14.43 8.18
N PHE A 166 1.17 -14.42 7.26
CA PHE A 166 0.03 -13.51 7.27
C PHE A 166 -1.27 -14.26 7.55
N ASP A 167 -1.94 -13.91 8.65
CA ASP A 167 -3.29 -14.38 8.97
C ASP A 167 -4.32 -13.37 8.47
N GLU A 168 -4.96 -13.65 7.33
CA GLU A 168 -5.97 -12.75 6.75
C GLU A 168 -7.21 -12.51 7.63
N GLU A 169 -7.48 -13.38 8.60
CA GLU A 169 -8.61 -13.24 9.50
C GLU A 169 -8.28 -12.31 10.68
N ARG A 170 -7.01 -12.20 11.09
CA ARG A 170 -6.60 -11.52 12.33
C ARG A 170 -5.62 -10.37 12.15
N ASP A 171 -4.79 -10.42 11.11
CA ASP A 171 -3.72 -9.44 10.90
C ASP A 171 -4.18 -8.32 9.97
N TYR A 172 -3.71 -7.12 10.26
CA TYR A 172 -3.66 -6.04 9.28
C TYR A 172 -2.53 -6.32 8.29
N ALA A 173 -2.64 -5.84 7.04
CA ALA A 173 -1.50 -5.81 6.13
C ALA A 173 -1.33 -4.44 5.46
N ILE A 174 -0.09 -3.96 5.36
CA ILE A 174 0.23 -2.80 4.51
C ILE A 174 0.48 -3.32 3.09
N GLU A 175 -0.49 -3.08 2.20
CA GLU A 175 -0.44 -3.58 0.82
C GLU A 175 0.40 -2.68 -0.08
N VAL A 176 0.31 -1.37 0.13
CA VAL A 176 1.09 -0.37 -0.60
C VAL A 176 1.37 0.80 0.34
N LEU A 177 2.60 1.31 0.29
CA LEU A 177 2.98 2.57 0.93
C LEU A 177 3.96 3.28 0.01
N LEU A 178 3.61 4.49 -0.42
CA LEU A 178 4.45 5.27 -1.30
C LEU A 178 4.30 6.76 -1.09
N THR A 179 5.34 7.50 -1.47
CA THR A 179 5.40 8.95 -1.43
C THR A 179 5.87 9.43 -2.80
N HIS A 180 5.27 10.50 -3.30
CA HIS A 180 5.73 11.14 -4.53
C HIS A 180 7.20 11.56 -4.37
N PRO A 181 8.07 11.36 -5.38
CA PRO A 181 9.52 11.61 -5.27
C PRO A 181 9.84 13.02 -4.72
N ASP A 182 9.16 14.06 -5.22
CA ASP A 182 9.33 15.46 -4.77
C ASP A 182 8.95 15.73 -3.30
N HIS A 183 8.29 14.77 -2.65
CA HIS A 183 7.79 14.86 -1.27
C HIS A 183 8.42 13.83 -0.34
N GLU A 184 9.41 13.06 -0.80
CA GLU A 184 10.10 12.08 0.04
C GLU A 184 10.91 12.73 1.17
N ARG A 185 11.30 11.91 2.15
CA ARG A 185 12.13 12.31 3.30
C ARG A 185 11.55 13.44 4.18
N ARG A 186 10.24 13.71 4.06
CA ARG A 186 9.48 14.68 4.88
C ARG A 186 8.57 14.02 5.92
N GLY A 187 8.79 12.74 6.23
CA GLY A 187 8.06 12.00 7.26
C GLY A 187 6.66 11.50 6.88
N HIS A 188 6.21 11.68 5.63
CA HIS A 188 4.87 11.26 5.19
C HIS A 188 4.60 9.76 5.39
N GLY A 189 5.54 8.89 5.02
CA GLY A 189 5.41 7.45 5.25
C GLY A 189 5.26 7.08 6.72
N ARG A 190 6.06 7.70 7.60
CA ARG A 190 5.94 7.52 9.07
C ARG A 190 4.57 7.98 9.57
N THR A 191 4.05 9.11 9.10
CA THR A 191 2.72 9.60 9.48
C THR A 191 1.62 8.62 9.10
N LEU A 192 1.68 8.05 7.89
CA LEU A 192 0.73 7.03 7.43
C LEU A 192 0.82 5.75 8.26
N LEU A 193 2.04 5.24 8.50
CA LEU A 193 2.25 4.04 9.32
C LEU A 193 1.76 4.24 10.75
N ASN A 194 2.00 5.40 11.36
CA ASN A 194 1.49 5.70 12.71
C ASN A 194 -0.04 5.57 12.79
N TRP A 195 -0.76 5.97 11.74
CA TRP A 195 -2.21 5.79 11.69
C TRP A 195 -2.60 4.31 11.72
N ALA A 196 -1.94 3.48 10.91
CA ALA A 196 -2.22 2.03 10.88
C ALA A 196 -1.82 1.35 12.20
N MET A 197 -0.65 1.71 12.76
CA MET A 197 -0.17 1.19 14.04
C MET A 197 -1.14 1.50 15.17
N GLN A 198 -1.57 2.76 15.30
CA GLN A 198 -2.51 3.15 16.34
C GLN A 198 -3.80 2.31 16.25
N ARG A 199 -4.33 2.13 15.03
CA ARG A 199 -5.55 1.37 14.81
C ARG A 199 -5.40 -0.12 15.11
N ALA A 200 -4.25 -0.72 14.76
CA ALA A 200 -3.96 -2.10 15.10
C ALA A 200 -3.70 -2.30 16.59
N ASP A 201 -3.02 -1.35 17.26
CA ASP A 201 -2.74 -1.37 18.69
C ASP A 201 -4.03 -1.29 19.51
N GLU A 202 -4.96 -0.38 19.15
CA GLU A 202 -6.29 -0.26 19.75
C GLU A 202 -7.11 -1.56 19.66
N GLU A 203 -6.83 -2.38 18.64
CA GLU A 203 -7.55 -3.63 18.37
C GLU A 203 -6.77 -4.89 18.78
N GLY A 204 -5.57 -4.74 19.36
CA GLY A 204 -4.70 -5.85 19.73
C GLY A 204 -4.29 -6.73 18.54
N ALA A 205 -4.20 -6.15 17.34
CA ALA A 205 -3.93 -6.88 16.10
C ALA A 205 -2.49 -6.66 15.61
N ARG A 206 -1.92 -7.67 14.96
CA ARG A 206 -0.59 -7.56 14.33
C ARG A 206 -0.71 -6.86 12.98
N ILE A 207 0.41 -6.31 12.51
CA ILE A 207 0.52 -5.76 11.15
C ILE A 207 1.62 -6.48 10.38
N PHE A 208 1.25 -7.11 9.27
CA PHE A 208 2.14 -7.73 8.29
C PHE A 208 2.49 -6.75 7.17
N LEU A 209 3.71 -6.83 6.63
CA LEU A 209 4.08 -6.16 5.39
C LEU A 209 5.24 -6.86 4.66
N GLU A 210 5.36 -6.54 3.37
CA GLU A 210 6.45 -6.95 2.49
C GLU A 210 7.36 -5.75 2.22
N ALA A 211 8.52 -5.73 2.86
CA ALA A 211 9.44 -4.61 2.80
C ALA A 211 10.44 -4.74 1.64
N THR A 212 10.51 -3.72 0.80
CA THR A 212 11.68 -3.50 -0.06
C THR A 212 12.91 -3.17 0.78
N ALA A 213 14.11 -3.38 0.21
CA ALA A 213 15.36 -2.98 0.87
C ALA A 213 15.38 -1.48 1.26
N ALA A 214 14.75 -0.62 0.43
CA ALA A 214 14.64 0.80 0.70
C ALA A 214 13.66 1.14 1.85
N GLY A 215 12.56 0.39 1.97
CA GLY A 215 11.54 0.60 3.01
C GLY A 215 11.91 0.01 4.37
N LYS A 216 12.61 -1.13 4.38
CA LYS A 216 12.94 -1.90 5.59
C LYS A 216 13.48 -1.04 6.76
N PRO A 217 14.46 -0.13 6.60
CA PRO A 217 14.98 0.65 7.72
C PRO A 217 13.95 1.56 8.40
N LEU A 218 12.91 2.01 7.69
CA LEU A 218 11.82 2.77 8.30
C LEU A 218 10.95 1.85 9.16
N TYR A 219 10.61 0.66 8.65
CA TYR A 219 9.75 -0.28 9.36
C TYR A 219 10.43 -0.80 10.64
N GLU A 220 11.72 -1.11 10.60
CA GLU A 220 12.50 -1.53 11.79
C GLU A 220 12.46 -0.46 12.89
N LYS A 221 12.63 0.82 12.52
CA LYS A 221 12.54 1.95 13.46
C LYS A 221 11.17 2.13 14.11
N LEU A 222 10.13 1.56 13.50
CA LEU A 222 8.75 1.64 13.99
C LEU A 222 8.28 0.33 14.65
N GLY A 223 9.20 -0.62 14.89
CA GLY A 223 8.95 -1.83 15.67
C GLY A 223 8.52 -3.04 14.85
N TRP A 224 8.61 -2.99 13.52
CA TRP A 224 8.51 -4.21 12.71
C TRP A 224 9.77 -5.04 12.87
N ARG A 225 9.60 -6.35 13.05
CA ARG A 225 10.66 -7.35 13.02
C ARG A 225 10.58 -8.16 11.74
N GLU A 226 11.73 -8.52 11.21
CA GLU A 226 11.84 -9.46 10.11
C GLU A 226 11.40 -10.87 10.55
N VAL A 227 10.67 -11.55 9.69
CA VAL A 227 10.24 -12.95 9.88
C VAL A 227 10.66 -13.88 8.74
N ASP A 228 10.89 -13.33 7.55
CA ASP A 228 11.39 -14.08 6.40
C ASP A 228 12.05 -13.18 5.36
N ARG A 229 12.76 -13.79 4.41
CA ARG A 229 13.29 -13.11 3.22
C ARG A 229 13.03 -13.92 1.96
N LEU A 230 12.51 -13.24 0.95
CA LEU A 230 12.34 -13.74 -0.39
C LEU A 230 13.43 -13.12 -1.27
N VAL A 231 14.19 -13.97 -1.95
CA VAL A 231 15.37 -13.57 -2.73
C VAL A 231 15.26 -14.14 -4.14
N TRP A 232 15.38 -13.27 -5.13
CA TRP A 232 15.43 -13.64 -6.54
C TRP A 232 16.71 -13.13 -7.16
N ARG A 233 17.48 -14.00 -7.81
CA ARG A 233 18.60 -13.59 -8.64
C ARG A 233 18.07 -13.03 -9.94
N LEU A 234 18.34 -11.76 -10.23
CA LEU A 234 17.72 -11.08 -11.38
C LEU A 234 18.23 -11.59 -12.74
N ALA A 235 19.45 -12.11 -12.79
CA ALA A 235 20.00 -12.75 -13.99
C ALA A 235 19.17 -13.96 -14.47
N ASP A 236 18.51 -14.68 -13.55
CA ASP A 236 17.65 -15.82 -13.91
C ASP A 236 16.39 -15.38 -14.69
N TYR A 237 16.13 -14.07 -14.72
CA TYR A 237 14.96 -13.45 -15.34
C TYR A 237 15.31 -12.39 -16.40
N GLY A 238 16.58 -12.26 -16.79
CA GLY A 238 17.03 -11.24 -17.76
C GLY A 238 16.83 -9.80 -17.28
N ALA A 239 16.98 -9.59 -15.97
CA ALA A 239 16.78 -8.30 -15.30
C ALA A 239 18.04 -7.83 -14.54
N GLU A 240 19.21 -8.38 -14.85
CA GLU A 240 20.50 -8.09 -14.19
C GLU A 240 20.92 -6.60 -14.27
N GLN A 241 20.42 -5.87 -15.27
CA GLN A 241 20.63 -4.42 -15.38
C GLN A 241 20.01 -3.63 -14.22
N TRP A 242 19.07 -4.23 -13.49
CA TRP A 242 18.41 -3.62 -12.33
C TRP A 242 19.03 -4.05 -10.99
N GLY A 243 20.02 -4.93 -11.00
CA GLY A 243 20.76 -5.39 -9.82
C GLY A 243 21.11 -6.88 -9.88
N GLU A 244 21.88 -7.35 -8.91
CA GLU A 244 22.23 -8.78 -8.80
C GLU A 244 21.05 -9.61 -8.27
N GLN A 245 20.41 -9.11 -7.22
CA GLN A 245 19.32 -9.78 -6.53
C GLN A 245 18.23 -8.78 -6.15
N GLN A 246 16.99 -9.24 -6.22
CA GLN A 246 15.85 -8.57 -5.61
C GLN A 246 15.53 -9.26 -4.29
N VAL A 247 15.43 -8.48 -3.21
CA VAL A 247 15.08 -8.97 -1.88
C VAL A 247 13.80 -8.30 -1.40
N ILE A 248 12.85 -9.11 -0.94
CA ILE A 248 11.68 -8.67 -0.17
C ILE A 248 11.78 -9.28 1.22
N THR A 249 11.73 -8.44 2.23
CA THR A 249 11.75 -8.87 3.63
C THR A 249 10.33 -8.92 4.16
N LEU A 250 9.87 -10.08 4.60
CA LEU A 250 8.58 -10.20 5.27
C LEU A 250 8.74 -9.73 6.70
N MET A 251 7.87 -8.83 7.14
CA MET A 251 7.97 -8.22 8.46
C MET A 251 6.63 -8.21 9.18
N ILE A 252 6.67 -8.41 10.50
CA ILE A 252 5.51 -8.35 11.38
C ILE A 252 5.78 -7.32 12.48
N ARG A 253 4.76 -6.57 12.86
CA ARG A 253 4.72 -5.79 14.09
C ARG A 253 3.63 -6.32 14.99
N GLU A 254 4.00 -6.69 16.21
CA GLU A 254 3.04 -7.03 17.27
C GLU A 254 2.36 -5.75 17.78
N PRO A 255 1.10 -5.82 18.25
CA PRO A 255 0.45 -4.67 18.86
C PRO A 255 1.26 -4.23 20.10
N SER A 256 1.44 -2.92 20.24
CA SER A 256 1.97 -2.38 21.50
C SER A 256 0.88 -2.54 22.55
N CYS A 257 1.18 -3.27 23.63
CA CYS A 257 0.26 -3.46 24.74
C CYS A 257 -0.31 -2.10 25.17
N ALA A 258 -1.63 -1.92 25.07
CA ALA A 258 -2.27 -0.72 25.59
C ALA A 258 -1.94 -0.67 27.08
N ALA A 259 -1.33 0.44 27.53
CA ALA A 259 -1.08 0.68 28.95
C ALA A 259 -2.42 0.64 29.70
N GLY A 260 -2.73 -0.54 30.24
CA GLY A 260 -4.00 -0.89 30.87
C GLY A 260 -3.88 -2.21 31.62
N GLU A 261 -2.70 -2.50 32.17
CA GLU A 261 -2.62 -3.40 33.31
C GLU A 261 -3.02 -2.59 34.55
N GLU A 262 -4.30 -2.67 34.89
CA GLU A 262 -4.75 -2.45 36.26
C GLU A 262 -3.92 -3.37 37.17
N LYS A 263 -2.99 -2.74 37.89
CA LYS A 263 -2.35 -3.37 39.03
C LYS A 263 -3.44 -3.57 40.09
N ASN A 264 -3.91 -4.81 40.20
CA ASN A 264 -4.58 -5.30 41.40
C ASN A 264 -3.54 -5.58 42.49
#